data_AF-A0A803TU36-F1
#
_entry.id   AF-A0A803TU36-F1
#
_cell.length_a   1.000
_cell.length_b   1.000
_cell.length_c   1.000
_cell.angle_alpha   90.00
_cell.angle_beta   90.00
_cell.angle_gamma   90.00
#
_symmetry.space_group_name_H-M   'P 1'
#
loop_
_entity.id
_entity.type
_entity.pdbx_description
1 polymer ?
#
loop_
_entity_poly.entity_id
_entity_poly.type
_entity_poly.pdbx_seq_one_letter_code
_entity_poly.pdbx_strand_id
1 'polypeptide(L)'
;MIQFQMPFFQHWGIYVGDGNVVHFGWPAVRLLPFEYEVRKDHVKEVSLAISFGVYNKFDKYYPPLPPERVVKRAEYMVGKTMRYYPGSANCEHFATMMRYDITRSGQVHLPHILFSAWALFRLNDKP
;
A
#
# COMPACT_ATOMS: atom_id res chain seq x y z
N MET A 1 -9.90 1.50 -2.01
CA MET A 1 -8.56 2.09 -2.18
C MET A 1 -8.73 3.59 -2.25
N ILE A 2 -7.81 4.33 -1.65
CA ILE A 2 -7.70 5.79 -1.80
C ILE A 2 -6.45 6.06 -2.64
N GLN A 3 -6.62 6.84 -3.69
CA GLN A 3 -5.53 7.39 -4.48
C GLN A 3 -5.26 8.81 -4.00
N PHE A 4 -3.99 9.15 -3.86
CA PHE A 4 -3.51 10.50 -3.57
C PHE A 4 -2.69 10.96 -4.78
N GLN A 5 -3.09 12.09 -5.37
CA GLN A 5 -2.35 12.70 -6.46
C GLN A 5 -1.22 13.57 -5.90
N MET A 6 0.02 13.12 -6.03
CA MET A 6 1.22 13.91 -5.72
C MET A 6 1.69 14.65 -6.98
N PRO A 7 2.52 15.70 -6.85
CA PRO A 7 3.02 16.44 -8.02
C PRO A 7 3.74 15.59 -9.08
N PHE A 8 4.41 14.51 -8.67
CA PHE A 8 5.25 13.69 -9.56
C PHE A 8 4.89 12.21 -9.62
N PHE A 9 3.97 11.74 -8.77
CA PHE A 9 3.58 10.35 -8.71
C PHE A 9 2.21 10.19 -8.03
N GLN A 10 1.68 8.96 -8.00
CA GLN A 10 0.47 8.66 -7.24
C GLN A 10 0.83 7.84 -6.02
N HIS A 11 0.25 8.22 -4.89
CA HIS A 11 0.34 7.45 -3.65
C HIS A 11 -0.99 6.73 -3.40
N TRP A 12 -0.94 5.66 -2.62
CA TRP A 12 -2.06 4.75 -2.46
C TRP A 12 -2.20 4.27 -1.03
N GLY A 13 -3.45 4.06 -0.61
CA GLY A 13 -3.77 3.49 0.69
C GLY A 13 -5.11 2.75 0.70
N ILE A 14 -5.39 2.10 1.82
CA ILE A 14 -6.65 1.41 2.11
C ILE A 14 -7.41 2.21 3.16
N TYR A 15 -8.61 2.67 2.79
CA TYR A 15 -9.53 3.26 3.76
C TYR A 15 -9.99 2.17 4.74
N VAL A 16 -9.87 2.44 6.03
CA VAL A 16 -10.19 1.49 7.11
C VAL A 16 -11.32 1.95 8.02
N GLY A 17 -12.03 3.02 7.66
CA GLY A 17 -13.11 3.60 8.47
C GLY A 17 -12.70 4.86 9.22
N ASP A 18 -13.68 5.62 9.68
CA ASP A 18 -13.51 6.79 10.56
C ASP A 18 -12.55 7.86 10.02
N GLY A 19 -12.53 8.04 8.70
CA GLY A 19 -11.64 8.99 8.05
C GLY A 19 -10.19 8.51 7.94
N ASN A 20 -9.87 7.30 8.39
CA ASN A 20 -8.52 6.76 8.43
C ASN A 20 -8.16 5.94 7.19
N VAL A 21 -6.88 5.99 6.85
CA VAL A 21 -6.28 5.24 5.76
C VAL A 21 -4.99 4.57 6.23
N VAL A 22 -4.81 3.32 5.84
CA VAL A 22 -3.54 2.61 6.01
C VAL A 22 -2.74 2.69 4.72
N HIS A 23 -1.49 3.15 4.80
CA HIS A 23 -0.60 3.32 3.65
C HIS A 23 0.86 3.18 4.05
N PHE A 24 1.76 3.08 3.07
CA PHE A 24 3.19 3.29 3.36
C PHE A 24 3.42 4.74 3.77
N GLY A 25 3.99 4.93 4.96
CA GLY A 25 4.49 6.21 5.40
C GLY A 25 5.63 6.67 4.51
N TRP A 26 5.72 7.98 4.28
CA TRP A 26 6.97 8.58 3.82
C TRP A 26 8.05 8.32 4.88
N PRO A 27 9.32 8.14 4.49
CA PRO A 27 10.36 7.83 5.46
C PRO A 27 10.51 9.03 6.40
N ALA A 28 10.32 8.81 7.70
CA ALA A 28 10.78 9.75 8.70
C ALA A 28 12.30 9.70 8.65
N VAL A 29 12.91 10.72 8.04
CA VAL A 29 14.35 10.79 7.77
C VAL A 29 15.17 10.34 8.98
N ARG A 30 15.98 9.27 8.85
CA ARG A 30 17.39 9.21 9.28
C ARG A 30 18.04 7.83 9.02
N LEU A 31 19.11 7.89 8.22
CA LEU A 31 20.27 6.98 8.10
C LEU A 31 20.30 5.79 7.13
N LEU A 32 19.21 5.15 6.69
CA LEU A 32 19.32 4.03 5.73
C LEU A 32 18.20 4.03 4.66
N PRO A 33 18.47 3.76 3.36
CA PRO A 33 17.60 4.24 2.27
C PRO A 33 16.33 3.43 1.97
N PHE A 34 15.94 2.41 2.76
CA PHE A 34 15.00 1.40 2.25
C PHE A 34 13.90 0.92 3.20
N GLU A 35 13.81 1.43 4.43
CA GLU A 35 12.84 0.93 5.40
C GLU A 35 11.63 1.88 5.52
N TYR A 36 10.46 1.40 5.08
CA TYR A 36 9.20 2.14 5.09
C TYR A 36 8.24 1.48 6.07
N GLU A 37 7.78 2.26 7.04
CA GLU A 37 6.75 1.82 7.99
C GLU A 37 5.35 2.00 7.36
N VAL A 38 4.50 0.98 7.52
CA VAL A 38 3.07 1.12 7.21
C VAL A 38 2.40 1.90 8.34
N ARG A 39 1.76 3.02 7.99
CA ARG A 39 1.09 3.92 8.93
C ARG A 39 -0.41 3.89 8.76
N LYS A 40 -1.12 4.18 9.85
CA LYS A 40 -2.54 4.51 9.86
C LYS A 40 -2.65 5.99 10.21
N ASP A 41 -3.04 6.80 9.24
CA ASP A 41 -3.17 8.25 9.39
C ASP A 41 -4.58 8.67 8.97
N HIS A 42 -5.05 9.82 9.46
CA HIS A 42 -6.29 10.41 8.96
C HIS A 42 -6.08 10.86 7.51
N VAL A 43 -7.07 10.65 6.63
CA VAL A 43 -6.92 10.88 5.18
C VAL A 43 -6.46 12.30 4.82
N LYS A 44 -6.85 13.30 5.63
CA LYS A 44 -6.44 14.70 5.47
C LYS A 44 -5.01 15.00 5.92
N GLU A 45 -4.42 14.12 6.71
CA GLU A 45 -3.06 14.24 7.25
C GLU A 45 -2.03 13.48 6.37
N VAL A 46 -2.51 12.67 5.42
CA VAL A 46 -1.66 11.97 4.47
C VAL A 46 -1.10 12.94 3.43
N SER A 47 0.07 13.51 3.75
CA SER A 47 0.99 14.23 2.86
C SER A 47 0.43 15.49 2.16
N LEU A 48 1.28 16.18 1.39
CA LEU A 48 0.95 17.35 0.57
C LEU A 48 0.25 16.97 -0.75
N ALA A 49 -0.69 16.03 -0.71
CA ALA A 49 -1.40 15.61 -1.91
C ALA A 49 -2.17 16.79 -2.52
N ILE A 50 -2.10 16.93 -3.86
CA ILE A 50 -2.87 17.93 -4.62
C ILE A 50 -4.36 17.63 -4.48
N SER A 51 -4.71 16.36 -4.54
CA SER A 51 -6.06 15.85 -4.32
C SER A 51 -6.00 14.39 -3.91
N PHE A 52 -7.09 13.87 -3.36
CA PHE A 52 -7.25 12.45 -3.10
C PHE A 52 -8.70 12.02 -3.34
N GLY A 53 -8.90 10.73 -3.59
CA GLY A 53 -10.23 10.19 -3.84
C GLY A 53 -10.30 8.67 -3.80
N VAL A 54 -11.52 8.15 -3.69
CA VAL A 54 -11.78 6.72 -3.84
C VAL A 54 -11.50 6.33 -5.28
N TYR A 55 -10.56 5.41 -5.47
CA TYR A 55 -10.27 4.89 -6.80
C TYR A 55 -9.85 3.42 -6.70
N ASN A 56 -10.74 2.50 -7.08
CA ASN A 56 -10.45 1.07 -7.04
C ASN A 56 -9.99 0.58 -8.41
N LYS A 57 -8.72 0.85 -8.72
CA LYS A 57 -8.15 0.75 -10.08
C LYS A 57 -8.43 -0.55 -10.84
N PHE A 58 -8.55 -1.68 -10.14
CA PHE A 58 -8.63 -3.00 -10.77
C PHE A 58 -9.92 -3.78 -10.49
N ASP A 59 -10.97 -3.14 -9.96
CA ASP A 59 -12.27 -3.82 -9.71
C ASP A 59 -12.87 -4.45 -10.98
N LYS A 60 -12.59 -3.88 -12.16
CA LYS A 60 -13.03 -4.43 -13.44
C LYS A 60 -12.33 -5.75 -13.82
N TYR A 61 -11.14 -5.99 -13.27
CA TYR A 61 -10.26 -7.09 -13.67
C TYR A 61 -10.12 -8.17 -12.60
N TYR A 62 -10.28 -7.79 -11.32
CA TYR A 62 -10.13 -8.70 -10.18
C TYR A 62 -11.27 -8.47 -9.17
N PRO A 63 -11.91 -9.55 -8.69
CA PRO A 63 -12.88 -9.42 -7.62
C PRO A 63 -12.17 -8.95 -6.34
N PRO A 64 -12.67 -7.92 -5.65
CA PRO A 64 -12.12 -7.52 -4.36
C PRO A 64 -12.44 -8.58 -3.29
N LEU A 65 -11.58 -8.66 -2.28
CA LEU A 65 -11.87 -9.40 -1.06
C LEU A 65 -13.05 -8.75 -0.31
N PRO A 66 -13.74 -9.51 0.58
CA PRO A 66 -14.73 -8.94 1.48
C PRO A 66 -14.17 -7.71 2.23
N PRO A 67 -14.92 -6.60 2.37
CA PRO A 67 -14.42 -5.36 2.95
C PRO A 67 -13.74 -5.56 4.32
N GLU A 68 -14.35 -6.35 5.20
CA GLU A 68 -13.80 -6.70 6.51
C GLU A 68 -12.42 -7.36 6.43
N ARG A 69 -12.22 -8.26 5.44
CA ARG A 69 -10.93 -8.91 5.20
C ARG A 69 -9.90 -7.91 4.67
N VAL A 70 -10.30 -6.97 3.81
CA VAL A 70 -9.43 -5.89 3.32
C VAL A 70 -8.94 -5.02 4.47
N VAL A 71 -9.87 -4.57 5.34
CA VAL A 71 -9.56 -3.73 6.50
C VAL A 71 -8.66 -4.48 7.47
N LYS A 72 -9.03 -5.70 7.88
CA LYS A 72 -8.24 -6.51 8.82
C LYS A 72 -6.81 -6.74 8.32
N ARG A 73 -6.63 -7.02 7.03
CA ARG A 73 -5.30 -7.21 6.44
C ARG A 73 -4.50 -5.92 6.43
N ALA A 74 -5.12 -4.79 6.10
CA ALA A 74 -4.42 -3.50 6.09
C ALA A 74 -4.01 -3.10 7.51
N GLU A 75 -4.91 -3.19 8.49
CA GLU A 75 -4.61 -2.87 9.89
C GLU A 75 -3.54 -3.80 10.48
N TYR A 76 -3.53 -5.08 10.12
CA TYR A 76 -2.47 -6.02 10.52
C TYR A 76 -1.07 -5.58 10.06
N MET A 77 -0.98 -4.76 9.02
CA MET A 77 0.30 -4.28 8.50
C MET A 77 0.82 -3.04 9.22
N VAL A 78 -0.01 -2.32 9.99
CA VAL A 78 0.38 -1.08 10.68
C VAL A 78 1.56 -1.32 11.63
N GLY A 79 2.54 -0.41 11.61
CA GLY A 79 3.77 -0.50 12.39
C GLY A 79 4.81 -1.48 11.84
N LYS A 80 4.48 -2.25 10.79
CA LYS A 80 5.46 -3.12 10.13
C LYS A 80 6.31 -2.31 9.17
N THR A 81 7.62 -2.51 9.27
CA THR A 81 8.61 -1.96 8.36
C THR A 81 8.83 -2.90 7.19
N MET A 82 8.85 -2.36 5.98
CA MET A 82 9.13 -3.11 4.77
C MET A 82 10.34 -2.53 4.03
N ARG A 83 11.26 -3.41 3.60
CA ARG A 83 12.45 -3.05 2.83
C ARG A 83 12.14 -2.91 1.35
N TYR A 84 11.91 -1.70 0.84
CA TYR A 84 11.56 -1.48 -0.58
C TYR A 84 12.11 -0.18 -1.19
N TYR A 85 12.18 -0.13 -2.52
CA TYR A 85 12.62 1.04 -3.28
C TYR A 85 11.51 2.11 -3.35
N PRO A 86 11.70 3.34 -2.86
CA PRO A 86 10.67 4.38 -2.88
C PRO A 86 10.15 4.71 -4.28
N GLY A 87 8.86 5.03 -4.36
CA GLY A 87 8.21 5.53 -5.55
C GLY A 87 7.08 4.63 -6.00
N SER A 88 5.84 5.16 -5.94
CA SER A 88 4.64 4.80 -6.70
C SER A 88 4.23 3.30 -6.71
N ALA A 89 5.07 2.39 -7.22
CA ALA A 89 4.81 0.97 -7.34
C ALA A 89 4.52 0.27 -6.01
N ASN A 90 5.24 0.58 -4.92
CA ASN A 90 5.04 -0.15 -3.67
C ASN A 90 3.70 0.16 -3.03
N CYS A 91 3.29 1.43 -3.02
CA CYS A 91 2.02 1.84 -2.44
C CYS A 91 0.85 1.21 -3.21
N GLU A 92 0.93 1.16 -4.54
CA GLU A 92 -0.05 0.44 -5.35
C GLU A 92 0.01 -1.08 -5.13
N HIS A 93 1.19 -1.68 -4.99
CA HIS A 93 1.35 -3.10 -4.65
C HIS A 93 0.72 -3.45 -3.30
N PHE A 94 0.93 -2.62 -2.28
CA PHE A 94 0.30 -2.81 -0.98
C PHE A 94 -1.22 -2.69 -1.09
N ALA A 95 -1.72 -1.62 -1.71
CA ALA A 95 -3.15 -1.40 -1.84
C ALA A 95 -3.83 -2.52 -2.65
N THR A 96 -3.19 -3.03 -3.70
CA THR A 96 -3.69 -4.17 -4.48
C THR A 96 -3.61 -5.49 -3.72
N MET A 97 -2.56 -5.71 -2.94
CA MET A 97 -2.42 -6.91 -2.10
C MET A 97 -3.52 -6.95 -1.03
N MET A 98 -3.81 -5.81 -0.41
CA MET A 98 -4.86 -5.72 0.60
C MET A 98 -6.26 -5.91 -0.02
N ARG A 99 -6.51 -5.31 -1.20
CA ARG A 99 -7.84 -5.33 -1.81
C ARG A 99 -8.16 -6.61 -2.59
N TYR A 100 -7.22 -7.14 -3.35
CA TYR A 100 -7.48 -8.21 -4.34
C TYR A 100 -6.69 -9.49 -4.06
N ASP A 101 -5.87 -9.54 -3.01
CA ASP A 101 -4.94 -10.65 -2.74
C ASP A 101 -3.89 -10.89 -3.85
N ILE A 102 -3.56 -9.83 -4.62
CA ILE A 102 -2.53 -9.87 -5.67
C ILE A 102 -1.60 -8.67 -5.54
N THR A 103 -0.34 -8.82 -5.94
CA THR A 103 0.61 -7.71 -6.05
C THR A 103 0.69 -7.26 -7.50
N ARG A 104 0.01 -6.16 -7.85
CA ARG A 104 0.08 -5.58 -9.19
C ARG A 104 0.23 -4.06 -9.14
N SER A 105 1.17 -3.52 -9.89
CA SER A 105 1.32 -2.09 -10.14
C SER A 105 1.24 -1.84 -11.64
N GLY A 106 0.49 -0.81 -12.04
CA GLY A 106 0.47 -0.30 -13.39
C GLY A 106 1.51 0.80 -13.64
N GLN A 107 2.38 1.08 -12.66
CA GLN A 107 3.30 2.22 -12.68
C GLN A 107 4.74 1.82 -13.11
N VAL A 108 5.02 0.55 -13.43
CA VAL A 108 6.29 0.07 -14.05
C VAL A 108 6.14 -1.29 -14.74
N HIS A 109 6.89 -1.52 -15.82
CA HIS A 109 7.10 -2.81 -16.48
C HIS A 109 8.56 -3.25 -16.21
N LEU A 110 8.82 -3.95 -15.08
CA LEU A 110 10.15 -4.49 -14.76
C LEU A 110 10.06 -5.97 -14.31
N PRO A 111 11.10 -6.79 -14.56
CA PRO A 111 10.99 -8.25 -14.52
C PRO A 111 10.84 -8.81 -13.10
N HIS A 112 10.15 -9.96 -13.03
CA HIS A 112 9.74 -10.77 -11.88
C HIS A 112 10.79 -11.12 -10.79
N ILE A 113 12.00 -10.56 -10.78
CA ILE A 113 13.12 -11.03 -9.95
C ILE A 113 13.09 -10.46 -8.52
N LEU A 114 12.28 -9.43 -8.23
CA LEU A 114 12.18 -8.81 -6.90
C LEU A 114 11.11 -9.43 -5.97
N PHE A 115 10.47 -10.52 -6.38
CA PHE A 115 9.38 -11.18 -5.62
C PHE A 115 9.85 -11.95 -4.37
N SER A 116 11.16 -12.14 -4.18
CA SER A 116 11.73 -13.07 -3.18
C SER A 116 11.57 -12.61 -1.72
N ALA A 117 11.57 -11.31 -1.42
CA ALA A 117 11.43 -10.83 -0.04
C ALA A 117 10.00 -10.98 0.53
N TRP A 118 8.96 -11.04 -0.31
CA TRP A 118 7.56 -11.24 0.13
C TRP A 118 7.13 -12.70 0.21
N ALA A 119 7.79 -13.60 -0.53
CA ALA A 119 7.57 -15.04 -0.36
C ALA A 119 7.89 -15.49 1.07
N LEU A 120 8.85 -14.84 1.74
CA LEU A 120 9.19 -15.09 3.15
C LEU A 120 8.07 -14.69 4.13
N PHE A 121 7.34 -13.59 3.89
CA PHE A 121 6.20 -13.22 4.75
C PHE A 121 5.01 -14.18 4.59
N ARG A 122 4.87 -14.86 3.44
CA ARG A 122 3.84 -15.89 3.23
C ARG A 122 4.13 -17.22 3.94
N LEU A 123 5.35 -17.43 4.43
CA LEU A 123 5.75 -18.71 5.05
C LEU A 123 5.62 -18.73 6.58
N ASN A 124 5.47 -17.58 7.24
CA ASN A 124 5.45 -17.53 8.71
C ASN A 124 4.07 -17.29 9.35
N ASP A 125 3.04 -16.95 8.59
CA ASP A 125 1.69 -16.75 9.12
C ASP A 125 0.68 -17.63 8.35
N LYS A 126 0.70 -18.93 8.64
CA LYS A 126 -0.53 -19.74 8.63
C LYS A 126 -0.95 -19.91 10.09
N PRO A 127 -2.26 -19.90 10.39
CA PRO A 127 -2.74 -20.17 11.75
C PRO A 127 -2.25 -21.54 12.26
#